data_AF-A0A7V6RME4-F1
#
_entry.id   AF-A0A7V6RME4-F1
#
_cell.length_a   1.000
_cell.length_b   1.000
_cell.length_c   1.000
_cell.angle_alpha   90.00
_cell.angle_beta   90.00
_cell.angle_gamma   90.00
#
_symmetry.space_group_name_H-M   'P 1'
#
loop_
_entity.id
_entity.type
_entity.pdbx_description
1 polymer ?
#
loop_
_entity_poly.entity_id
_entity_poly.type
_entity_poly.pdbx_seq_one_letter_code
_entity_poly.pdbx_strand_id
1 'polypeptide(L)'
;MNLDAAQNRETDNNLHRSNDTVDIRIKETYCWLLVPYIDRSVDMKNFVWDVIRISGGSDSIVSKASKKMIQNEALITKWAPALLLMELDNLLWREEDSISIKKLWEYLCTYCYLQRLADYSVLEETIRSGLNSTEYFAIAAGRSEERFIDLKYNQYIGIIENSAYLVKNAVALKQVAETQANQPKQPPYPKGETPTQDGGEVPVTFPGSISTPGNAPTSPPQPEQIKNTHFYMSAQLDTTRINRDVQRLVEEVISHLISVDGCEMHISVK
;
A
#
# COMPACT_ATOMS: atom_id res chain seq x y z
N MET A 1 2.50 51.23 -48.42
CA MET A 1 1.65 50.23 -49.11
C MET A 1 0.69 49.67 -48.09
N ASN A 2 -0.62 49.75 -48.32
CA ASN A 2 -1.64 49.22 -47.42
C ASN A 2 -2.10 47.87 -47.99
N LEU A 3 -1.96 46.79 -47.23
CA LEU A 3 -2.40 45.45 -47.66
C LEU A 3 -3.93 45.39 -47.62
N ASP A 4 -4.55 44.86 -48.68
CA ASP A 4 -5.99 44.61 -48.70
C ASP A 4 -6.35 43.37 -47.85
N ALA A 5 -7.60 43.27 -47.41
CA ALA A 5 -8.08 42.20 -46.52
C ALA A 5 -7.81 40.78 -47.07
N ALA A 6 -7.85 40.61 -48.40
CA ALA A 6 -7.51 39.35 -49.05
C ALA A 6 -6.01 39.00 -48.89
N GLN A 7 -5.12 39.99 -49.02
CA GLN A 7 -3.68 39.81 -48.87
C GLN A 7 -3.29 39.52 -47.42
N ASN A 8 -3.96 40.15 -46.45
CA ASN A 8 -3.77 39.83 -45.03
C ASN A 8 -4.17 38.37 -44.75
N ARG A 9 -5.35 37.94 -45.23
CA ARG A 9 -5.82 36.55 -45.05
C ARG A 9 -4.90 35.52 -45.71
N GLU A 10 -4.37 35.83 -46.90
CA GLU A 10 -3.40 34.97 -47.57
C GLU A 10 -2.08 34.88 -46.79
N THR A 11 -1.61 36.01 -46.28
CA THR A 11 -0.39 36.07 -45.44
C THR A 11 -0.57 35.26 -44.16
N ASP A 12 -1.70 35.38 -43.47
CA ASP A 12 -2.02 34.61 -42.27
C ASP A 12 -2.07 33.10 -42.54
N ASN A 13 -2.70 32.70 -43.65
CA ASN A 13 -2.76 31.28 -44.06
C ASN A 13 -1.37 30.73 -44.39
N ASN A 14 -0.52 31.52 -45.06
CA ASN A 14 0.86 31.12 -45.38
C ASN A 14 1.71 31.00 -44.12
N LEU A 15 1.55 31.92 -43.16
CA LEU A 15 2.21 31.83 -41.87
C LEU A 15 1.80 30.56 -41.12
N HIS A 16 0.50 30.25 -41.07
CA HIS A 16 -0.01 29.04 -40.43
C HIS A 16 0.56 27.77 -41.09
N ARG A 17 0.52 27.67 -42.42
CA ARG A 17 1.08 26.51 -43.15
C ARG A 17 2.58 26.36 -42.94
N SER A 18 3.32 27.48 -42.86
CA SER A 18 4.75 27.45 -42.58
C SER A 18 5.01 26.90 -41.17
N ASN A 19 4.26 27.36 -40.17
CA ASN A 19 4.36 26.85 -38.81
C ASN A 19 4.02 25.35 -38.72
N ASP A 20 2.93 24.91 -39.36
CA ASP A 20 2.55 23.49 -39.41
C ASP A 20 3.65 22.64 -40.06
N THR A 21 4.26 23.16 -41.14
CA THR A 21 5.36 22.47 -41.82
C THR A 21 6.57 22.32 -40.91
N VAL A 22 6.95 23.38 -40.20
CA VAL A 22 8.04 23.34 -39.22
C VAL A 22 7.74 22.31 -38.14
N ASP A 23 6.54 22.32 -37.56
CA ASP A 23 6.14 21.37 -36.52
C ASP A 23 6.21 19.92 -37.01
N ILE A 24 5.74 19.63 -38.23
CA ILE A 24 5.83 18.30 -38.84
C ILE A 24 7.29 17.90 -39.03
N ARG A 25 8.14 18.80 -39.54
CA ARG A 25 9.56 18.51 -39.77
C ARG A 25 10.31 18.26 -38.47
N ILE A 26 10.01 19.01 -37.41
CA ILE A 26 10.57 18.77 -36.08
C ILE A 26 10.16 17.38 -35.57
N LYS A 27 8.86 17.04 -35.65
CA LYS A 27 8.36 15.73 -35.20
C LYS A 27 8.92 14.56 -35.98
N GLU A 28 9.21 14.72 -37.27
CA GLU A 28 9.84 13.70 -38.11
C GLU A 28 11.36 13.59 -37.90
N THR A 29 12.02 14.70 -37.60
CA THR A 29 13.48 14.72 -37.36
C THR A 29 13.82 14.13 -35.99
N TYR A 30 13.09 14.55 -34.95
CA TYR A 30 13.28 14.11 -33.57
C TYR A 30 12.32 12.97 -33.21
N CYS A 31 12.35 11.90 -34.03
CA CYS A 31 11.45 10.76 -33.90
C CYS A 31 12.11 9.49 -33.36
N TRP A 32 13.29 9.57 -32.77
CA TRP A 32 14.01 8.41 -32.25
C TRP A 32 13.92 8.33 -30.72
N LEU A 33 13.39 7.22 -30.23
CA LEU A 33 13.36 6.84 -28.83
C LEU A 33 14.54 5.93 -28.55
N LEU A 34 15.37 6.32 -27.57
CA LEU A 34 16.51 5.55 -27.10
C LEU A 34 16.20 4.99 -25.72
N VAL A 35 16.16 3.66 -25.59
CA VAL A 35 15.87 2.99 -24.31
C VAL A 35 17.11 2.24 -23.84
N PRO A 36 17.80 2.72 -22.78
CA PRO A 36 19.03 2.09 -22.32
C PRO A 36 18.74 0.90 -21.41
N TYR A 37 19.31 -0.27 -21.68
CA TYR A 37 19.14 -1.45 -20.83
C TYR A 37 20.45 -2.25 -20.70
N ILE A 38 20.51 -3.09 -19.66
CA ILE A 38 21.60 -4.05 -19.44
C ILE A 38 20.96 -5.43 -19.31
N ASP A 39 21.38 -6.37 -20.15
CA ASP A 39 20.94 -7.76 -20.08
C ASP A 39 21.81 -8.57 -19.09
N ARG A 40 21.22 -8.87 -17.94
CA ARG A 40 21.87 -9.62 -16.85
C ARG A 40 22.24 -11.05 -17.24
N SER A 41 21.52 -11.65 -18.18
CA SER A 41 21.75 -13.02 -18.62
C SER A 41 22.94 -13.15 -19.58
N VAL A 42 23.29 -12.05 -20.25
CA VAL A 42 24.38 -12.00 -21.24
C VAL A 42 25.62 -11.37 -20.64
N ASP A 43 25.57 -10.08 -20.28
CA ASP A 43 26.70 -9.36 -19.71
C ASP A 43 26.23 -8.13 -18.94
N MET A 44 26.43 -8.14 -17.62
CA MET A 44 26.03 -7.06 -16.73
C MET A 44 26.88 -5.79 -16.88
N LYS A 45 27.99 -5.84 -17.62
CA LYS A 45 28.85 -4.68 -17.92
C LYS A 45 28.55 -4.04 -19.27
N ASN A 46 27.79 -4.73 -20.12
CA ASN A 46 27.49 -4.22 -21.45
C ASN A 46 26.21 -3.38 -21.42
N PHE A 47 26.36 -2.10 -21.76
CA PHE A 47 25.29 -1.13 -21.79
C PHE A 47 24.76 -1.00 -23.23
N VAL A 48 23.47 -1.32 -23.43
CA VAL A 48 22.84 -1.41 -24.76
C VAL A 48 21.74 -0.37 -24.90
N TRP A 49 21.56 0.13 -26.13
CA TRP A 49 20.47 1.03 -26.48
C TRP A 49 19.50 0.37 -27.45
N ASP A 50 18.24 0.23 -27.05
CA ASP A 50 17.15 -0.04 -27.99
C ASP A 50 16.78 1.26 -28.70
N VAL A 51 17.00 1.28 -30.02
CA VAL A 51 16.75 2.44 -30.88
C VAL A 51 15.45 2.24 -31.65
N ILE A 52 14.41 2.99 -31.28
CA ILE A 52 13.06 2.80 -31.79
C ILE A 52 12.61 4.07 -32.52
N ARG A 53 12.16 3.93 -33.76
CA ARG A 53 11.54 5.04 -34.50
C ARG A 53 10.07 5.21 -34.09
N ILE A 54 9.69 6.42 -33.69
CA ILE A 54 8.34 6.85 -33.26
C ILE A 54 7.80 7.99 -34.15
N SER A 55 8.00 7.90 -35.47
CA SER A 55 7.53 8.87 -36.47
C SER A 55 6.02 8.80 -36.74
N GLY A 56 5.47 9.80 -37.43
CA GLY A 56 4.06 9.88 -37.80
C GLY A 56 3.11 10.25 -36.66
N GLY A 57 1.83 10.42 -37.01
CA GLY A 57 0.74 10.77 -36.09
C GLY A 57 0.65 12.26 -35.74
N SER A 58 -0.48 12.66 -35.15
CA SER A 58 -0.72 14.03 -34.66
C SER A 58 -0.23 14.24 -33.22
N ASP A 59 -0.06 13.15 -32.46
CA ASP A 59 0.37 13.14 -31.06
C ASP A 59 1.72 13.84 -30.85
N SER A 60 1.92 14.34 -29.61
CA SER A 60 3.23 14.85 -29.18
C SER A 60 4.28 13.73 -29.15
N ILE A 61 5.56 14.09 -29.27
CA ILE A 61 6.66 13.11 -29.24
C ILE A 61 6.71 12.36 -27.90
N VAL A 62 6.42 13.04 -26.79
CA VAL A 62 6.40 12.47 -25.44
C VAL A 62 5.28 11.44 -25.31
N SER A 63 4.08 11.76 -25.80
CA SER A 63 2.95 10.82 -25.79
C SER A 63 3.25 9.57 -26.63
N LYS A 64 3.90 9.73 -27.78
CA LYS A 64 4.33 8.59 -28.62
C LYS A 64 5.40 7.75 -27.92
N ALA A 65 6.39 8.38 -27.30
CA ALA A 65 7.43 7.69 -26.55
C ALA A 65 6.83 6.86 -25.40
N SER A 66 5.98 7.47 -24.56
CA SER A 66 5.31 6.79 -23.45
C SER A 66 4.47 5.60 -23.94
N LYS A 67 3.60 5.81 -24.94
CA LYS A 67 2.81 4.72 -25.55
C LYS A 67 3.70 3.60 -26.08
N LYS A 68 4.81 3.94 -26.74
CA LYS A 68 5.73 2.95 -27.31
C LYS A 68 6.48 2.17 -26.22
N MET A 69 6.91 2.84 -25.15
CA MET A 69 7.56 2.17 -24.01
C MET A 69 6.59 1.21 -23.30
N ILE A 70 5.33 1.59 -23.10
CA ILE A 70 4.31 0.72 -22.51
C ILE A 70 4.02 -0.47 -23.43
N GLN A 71 3.83 -0.23 -24.74
CA GLN A 71 3.56 -1.28 -25.72
C GLN A 71 4.69 -2.32 -25.78
N ASN A 72 5.93 -1.88 -25.67
CA ASN A 72 7.11 -2.74 -25.69
C ASN A 72 7.46 -3.30 -24.28
N GLU A 73 6.60 -3.11 -23.28
CA GLU A 73 6.84 -3.55 -21.89
C GLU A 73 8.14 -2.99 -21.26
N ALA A 74 8.69 -1.91 -21.84
CA ALA A 74 9.88 -1.23 -21.35
C ALA A 74 9.60 -0.27 -20.19
N LEU A 75 8.31 0.00 -19.93
CA LEU A 75 7.80 0.81 -18.83
C LEU A 75 6.63 0.09 -18.16
N ILE A 76 6.78 -0.25 -16.89
CA ILE A 76 5.81 -1.00 -16.12
C ILE A 76 4.83 -0.05 -15.43
N THR A 77 3.56 -0.15 -15.79
CA THR A 77 2.46 0.64 -15.19
C THR A 77 1.72 -0.12 -14.08
N LYS A 78 1.90 -1.44 -14.00
CA LYS A 78 1.38 -2.31 -12.95
C LYS A 78 2.38 -3.44 -12.71
N TRP A 79 2.75 -3.66 -11.45
CA TRP A 79 3.77 -4.64 -11.12
C TRP A 79 3.30 -5.62 -10.05
N ALA A 80 3.60 -6.91 -10.24
CA ALA A 80 3.15 -7.97 -9.36
C ALA A 80 4.09 -8.10 -8.14
N PRO A 81 3.55 -8.31 -6.92
CA PRO A 81 4.38 -8.49 -5.71
C PRO A 81 5.38 -9.64 -5.83
N ALA A 82 5.02 -10.71 -6.53
CA ALA A 82 5.90 -11.84 -6.80
C ALA A 82 7.15 -11.46 -7.61
N LEU A 83 7.02 -10.57 -8.59
CA LEU A 83 8.16 -10.09 -9.38
C LEU A 83 9.05 -9.16 -8.56
N LEU A 84 8.46 -8.32 -7.70
CA LEU A 84 9.23 -7.51 -6.75
C LEU A 84 10.03 -8.41 -5.80
N LEU A 85 9.40 -9.43 -5.20
CA LEU A 85 10.09 -10.40 -4.34
C LEU A 85 11.27 -11.06 -5.08
N MET A 86 11.05 -11.49 -6.33
CA MET A 86 12.08 -12.11 -7.14
C MET A 86 13.30 -11.18 -7.35
N GLU A 87 13.09 -9.89 -7.63
CA GLU A 87 14.19 -8.93 -7.76
C GLU A 87 14.89 -8.65 -6.43
N LEU A 88 14.11 -8.61 -5.34
CA LEU A 88 14.65 -8.43 -4.00
C LEU A 88 15.60 -9.58 -3.63
N ASP A 89 15.13 -10.82 -3.75
CA ASP A 89 15.89 -12.04 -3.43
C ASP A 89 17.09 -12.22 -4.36
N ASN A 90 16.92 -11.91 -5.65
CA ASN A 90 17.98 -12.10 -6.64
C ASN A 90 19.08 -11.05 -6.56
N LEU A 91 18.91 -9.88 -5.95
CA LEU A 91 19.95 -8.85 -6.02
C LEU A 91 19.92 -7.88 -4.84
N LEU A 92 18.76 -7.33 -4.53
CA LEU A 92 18.68 -6.07 -3.80
C LEU A 92 18.96 -6.23 -2.29
N TRP A 93 18.72 -7.42 -1.74
CA TRP A 93 18.94 -7.71 -0.32
C TRP A 93 19.59 -9.08 -0.08
N ARG A 94 20.48 -9.56 -0.96
CA ARG A 94 21.12 -10.88 -0.74
C ARG A 94 21.81 -10.99 0.62
N GLU A 95 22.62 -9.99 0.95
CA GLU A 95 23.42 -9.92 2.17
C GLU A 95 22.72 -9.20 3.34
N GLU A 96 21.54 -8.60 3.09
CA GLU A 96 20.79 -7.82 4.09
C GLU A 96 19.43 -8.48 4.36
N ASP A 97 18.93 -8.43 5.60
CA ASP A 97 17.59 -8.97 5.92
C ASP A 97 16.43 -8.04 5.52
N SER A 98 16.76 -6.82 5.12
CA SER A 98 15.79 -5.76 4.85
C SER A 98 16.37 -4.72 3.92
N ILE A 99 15.51 -4.00 3.21
CA ILE A 99 15.88 -2.82 2.42
C ILE A 99 14.92 -1.68 2.70
N SER A 100 15.42 -0.46 2.87
CA SER A 100 14.55 0.72 2.99
C SER A 100 13.86 1.00 1.65
N ILE A 101 12.60 1.43 1.67
CA ILE A 101 11.83 1.70 0.46
C ILE A 101 12.45 2.81 -0.38
N LYS A 102 13.01 3.84 0.27
CA LYS A 102 13.79 4.88 -0.41
C LYS A 102 14.96 4.32 -1.22
N LYS A 103 15.82 3.49 -0.60
CA LYS A 103 16.97 2.82 -1.27
C LYS A 103 16.50 1.93 -2.42
N LEU A 104 15.41 1.19 -2.23
CA LEU A 104 14.81 0.37 -3.29
C LEU A 104 14.40 1.23 -4.50
N TRP A 105 13.70 2.34 -4.26
CA TRP A 105 13.30 3.26 -5.33
C TRP A 105 14.51 3.88 -6.04
N GLU A 106 15.51 4.33 -5.29
CA GLU A 106 16.77 4.85 -5.85
C GLU A 106 17.45 3.82 -6.76
N TYR A 107 17.47 2.54 -6.36
CA TYR A 107 18.03 1.47 -7.18
C TYR A 107 17.23 1.26 -8.48
N LEU A 108 15.91 1.15 -8.39
CA LEU A 108 15.02 1.01 -9.56
C LEU A 108 15.18 2.17 -10.55
N CYS A 109 15.42 3.39 -10.07
CA CYS A 109 15.63 4.57 -10.92
C CYS A 109 17.06 4.71 -11.48
N THR A 110 18.05 4.06 -10.87
CA THR A 110 19.47 4.26 -11.23
C THR A 110 20.00 3.16 -12.13
N TYR A 111 19.64 1.90 -11.88
CA TYR A 111 20.26 0.76 -12.53
C TYR A 111 19.46 0.25 -13.73
N CYS A 112 20.05 0.32 -14.92
CA CYS A 112 19.40 -0.07 -16.20
C CYS A 112 19.19 -1.58 -16.38
N TYR A 113 19.62 -2.41 -15.42
CA TYR A 113 19.31 -3.84 -15.36
C TYR A 113 18.11 -4.17 -14.47
N LEU A 114 17.55 -3.18 -13.76
CA LEU A 114 16.32 -3.33 -12.98
C LEU A 114 15.11 -2.85 -13.79
N GLN A 115 13.92 -3.26 -13.33
CA GLN A 115 12.66 -2.93 -13.96
C GLN A 115 12.36 -1.42 -13.85
N ARG A 116 11.92 -0.80 -14.96
CA ARG A 116 11.51 0.61 -14.98
C ARG A 116 10.02 0.72 -14.67
N LEU A 117 9.71 1.30 -13.52
CA LEU A 117 8.33 1.61 -13.14
C LEU A 117 7.93 2.97 -13.72
N ALA A 118 6.65 3.12 -14.08
CA ALA A 118 6.11 4.35 -14.64
C ALA A 118 6.22 5.54 -13.67
N ASP A 119 5.98 5.27 -12.39
CA ASP A 119 6.07 6.22 -11.30
C ASP A 119 6.19 5.48 -9.95
N TYR A 120 6.33 6.25 -8.87
CA TYR A 120 6.45 5.71 -7.51
C TYR A 120 5.18 5.02 -7.03
N SER A 121 4.00 5.45 -7.47
CA SER A 121 2.72 4.87 -7.04
C SER A 121 2.58 3.41 -7.47
N VAL A 122 3.20 3.03 -8.59
CA VAL A 122 3.30 1.62 -9.01
C VAL A 122 4.03 0.79 -7.95
N LEU A 123 5.14 1.29 -7.41
CA LEU A 123 5.89 0.60 -6.35
C LEU A 123 5.05 0.51 -5.06
N GLU A 124 4.43 1.61 -4.64
CA GLU A 124 3.59 1.64 -3.44
C GLU A 124 2.43 0.64 -3.52
N GLU A 125 1.75 0.58 -4.66
CA GLU A 125 0.64 -0.35 -4.89
C GLU A 125 1.13 -1.81 -4.90
N THR A 126 2.27 -2.09 -5.52
CA THR A 126 2.88 -3.42 -5.49
C THR A 126 3.25 -3.83 -4.06
N ILE A 127 3.81 -2.92 -3.26
CA ILE A 127 4.11 -3.19 -1.85
C ILE A 127 2.82 -3.43 -1.07
N ARG A 128 1.82 -2.56 -1.19
CA ARG A 128 0.52 -2.69 -0.50
C ARG A 128 -0.17 -4.01 -0.82
N SER A 129 -0.19 -4.39 -2.10
CA SER A 129 -0.73 -5.68 -2.55
C SER A 129 0.07 -6.86 -1.98
N GLY A 130 1.40 -6.74 -1.92
CA GLY A 130 2.27 -7.76 -1.35
C GLY A 130 2.11 -7.96 0.16
N LEU A 131 1.89 -6.88 0.91
CA LEU A 131 1.71 -6.92 2.37
C LEU A 131 0.38 -7.56 2.82
N ASN A 132 -0.60 -7.64 1.91
CA ASN A 132 -1.87 -8.34 2.13
C ASN A 132 -1.78 -9.85 1.80
N SER A 133 -0.57 -10.41 1.84
CA SER A 133 -0.30 -11.83 1.64
C SER A 133 0.76 -12.31 2.62
N THR A 134 0.71 -13.59 2.96
CA THR A 134 1.69 -14.28 3.79
C THR A 134 2.93 -14.73 3.03
N GLU A 135 2.96 -14.58 1.71
CA GLU A 135 4.00 -15.22 0.88
C GLU A 135 5.20 -14.31 0.61
N TYR A 136 5.00 -12.99 0.55
CA TYR A 136 5.99 -12.08 -0.02
C TYR A 136 6.99 -11.52 0.99
N PHE A 137 6.60 -10.48 1.71
CA PHE A 137 7.48 -9.75 2.62
C PHE A 137 6.67 -9.03 3.70
N ALA A 138 7.35 -8.62 4.76
CA ALA A 138 6.78 -7.77 5.80
C ALA A 138 7.29 -6.33 5.64
N ILE A 139 6.71 -5.41 6.41
CA ILE A 139 7.18 -4.02 6.50
C ILE A 139 7.46 -3.64 7.95
N ALA A 140 8.46 -2.80 8.17
CA ALA A 140 8.78 -2.24 9.46
C ALA A 140 8.98 -0.73 9.36
N ALA A 141 8.53 0.03 10.37
CA ALA A 141 8.74 1.49 10.41
C ALA A 141 10.22 1.86 10.65
N GLY A 142 10.98 0.96 11.28
CA GLY A 142 12.40 1.15 11.55
C GLY A 142 13.13 -0.13 11.88
N ARG A 143 14.45 -0.03 12.03
CA ARG A 143 15.34 -1.14 12.39
C ARG A 143 16.25 -0.72 13.54
N SER A 144 16.31 -1.56 14.57
CA SER A 144 17.33 -1.55 15.62
C SER A 144 18.41 -2.59 15.30
N GLU A 145 19.48 -2.66 16.10
CA GLU A 145 20.57 -3.63 15.89
C GLU A 145 20.07 -5.08 15.95
N GLU A 146 19.13 -5.38 16.85
CA GLU A 146 18.65 -6.75 17.10
C GLU A 146 17.23 -7.03 16.59
N ARG A 147 16.44 -6.01 16.22
CA ARG A 147 15.02 -6.18 15.88
C ARG A 147 14.46 -5.10 14.97
N PHE A 148 13.36 -5.42 14.30
CA PHE A 148 12.53 -4.46 13.58
C PHE A 148 11.51 -3.77 14.49
N ILE A 149 11.28 -2.49 14.24
CA ILE A 149 10.38 -1.62 15.00
C ILE A 149 9.07 -1.50 14.23
N ASP A 150 7.94 -1.66 14.92
CA ASP A 150 6.59 -1.65 14.33
C ASP A 150 6.50 -2.58 13.11
N LEU A 151 6.94 -3.83 13.28
CA LEU A 151 6.90 -4.85 12.24
C LEU A 151 5.45 -5.29 11.99
N LYS A 152 5.00 -5.15 10.75
CA LYS A 152 3.67 -5.53 10.27
C LYS A 152 3.79 -6.61 9.22
N TYR A 153 3.06 -7.69 9.42
CA TYR A 153 3.05 -8.88 8.56
C TYR A 153 1.60 -9.30 8.29
N ASN A 154 1.30 -9.59 7.02
CA ASN A 154 -0.04 -9.95 6.55
C ASN A 154 -1.13 -8.97 7.04
N GLN A 155 -0.88 -7.68 6.89
CA GLN A 155 -1.74 -6.61 7.36
C GLN A 155 -1.89 -5.54 6.29
N TYR A 156 -3.10 -5.05 6.10
CA TYR A 156 -3.36 -3.90 5.24
C TYR A 156 -2.74 -2.63 5.83
N ILE A 157 -2.05 -1.88 4.98
CA ILE A 157 -1.43 -0.60 5.32
C ILE A 157 -1.80 0.42 4.25
N GLY A 158 -2.45 1.51 4.68
CA GLY A 158 -2.89 2.55 3.76
C GLY A 158 -1.74 3.37 3.17
N ILE A 159 -0.79 3.76 4.02
CA ILE A 159 0.30 4.68 3.67
C ILE A 159 1.63 3.95 3.82
N ILE A 160 2.43 3.98 2.76
CA ILE A 160 3.78 3.39 2.73
C ILE A 160 4.79 4.53 2.88
N GLU A 161 5.52 4.56 4.00
CA GLU A 161 6.53 5.58 4.22
C GLU A 161 7.85 5.23 3.54
N ASN A 162 8.52 6.21 2.92
CA ASN A 162 9.81 5.98 2.25
C ASN A 162 10.92 5.54 3.21
N SER A 163 10.82 5.92 4.50
CA SER A 163 11.72 5.52 5.59
C SER A 163 11.49 4.09 6.07
N ALA A 164 10.35 3.48 5.73
CA ALA A 164 10.06 2.12 6.12
C ALA A 164 10.97 1.12 5.40
N TYR A 165 11.03 -0.08 5.97
CA TYR A 165 11.86 -1.18 5.49
C TYR A 165 10.98 -2.33 5.05
N LEU A 166 11.22 -2.83 3.84
CA LEU A 166 10.77 -4.18 3.47
C LEU A 166 11.68 -5.19 4.17
N VAL A 167 11.08 -6.22 4.76
CA VAL A 167 11.78 -7.23 5.56
C VAL A 167 11.49 -8.60 4.97
N LYS A 168 12.53 -9.44 4.87
CA LYS A 168 12.41 -10.83 4.43
C LYS A 168 11.37 -11.58 5.28
N ASN A 169 10.53 -12.37 4.62
CA ASN A 169 9.43 -13.09 5.26
C ASN A 169 9.91 -13.99 6.42
N ALA A 170 10.97 -14.77 6.19
CA ALA A 170 11.54 -15.66 7.22
C ALA A 170 11.98 -14.91 8.49
N VAL A 171 12.56 -13.73 8.34
CA VAL A 171 13.04 -12.89 9.45
C VAL A 171 11.86 -12.28 10.21
N ALA A 172 10.84 -11.82 9.47
CA ALA A 172 9.63 -11.28 10.05
C ALA A 172 8.88 -12.33 10.88
N LEU A 173 8.70 -13.54 10.34
CA LEU A 173 8.04 -14.65 11.03
C LEU A 173 8.77 -15.05 12.32
N LYS A 174 10.11 -15.08 12.30
CA LYS A 174 10.91 -15.37 13.49
C LYS A 174 10.64 -14.35 14.60
N GLN A 175 10.67 -13.06 14.29
CA GLN A 175 10.42 -12.01 15.28
C GLN A 175 8.97 -12.04 15.80
N VAL A 176 7.99 -12.32 14.94
CA VAL A 176 6.58 -12.45 15.34
C VAL A 176 6.40 -13.62 16.32
N ALA A 177 7.02 -14.77 16.04
CA ALA A 177 6.99 -15.94 16.91
C ALA A 177 7.64 -15.68 18.27
N GLU A 178 8.81 -15.02 18.30
CA GLU A 178 9.51 -14.64 19.54
C GLU A 178 8.68 -13.66 20.39
N THR A 179 8.00 -12.72 19.74
CA THR A 179 7.14 -11.74 20.43
C THR A 179 5.92 -12.42 21.06
N GLN A 180 5.32 -13.40 20.37
CA GLN A 180 4.19 -14.16 20.90
C GLN A 180 4.60 -15.11 22.04
N ALA A 181 5.78 -15.73 21.95
CA ALA A 181 6.29 -16.60 23.00
C ALA A 181 6.62 -15.85 24.31
N ASN A 182 7.07 -14.60 24.19
CA ASN A 182 7.43 -13.74 25.33
C ASN A 182 6.28 -12.88 25.86
N GLN A 183 5.06 -12.98 25.31
CA GLN A 183 3.90 -12.31 25.89
C GLN A 183 3.58 -12.94 27.26
N PRO A 184 3.59 -12.15 28.36
CA PRO A 184 3.19 -12.69 29.65
C PRO A 184 1.74 -13.15 29.57
N LYS A 185 1.51 -14.44 29.78
CA LYS A 185 0.16 -15.00 29.99
C LYS A 185 -0.45 -14.20 31.13
N GLN A 186 -1.48 -13.39 30.84
CA GLN A 186 -2.19 -12.67 31.88
C GLN A 186 -2.66 -13.68 32.94
N PRO A 187 -2.40 -13.45 34.24
CA PRO A 187 -3.00 -14.28 35.27
C PRO A 187 -4.53 -14.18 35.12
N PRO A 188 -5.27 -15.28 35.37
CA PRO A 188 -6.72 -15.21 35.38
C PRO A 188 -7.11 -14.13 36.40
N TYR A 189 -7.88 -13.13 35.97
CA TYR A 189 -8.42 -12.12 36.86
C TYR A 189 -9.10 -12.82 38.05
N PRO A 190 -8.80 -12.47 39.31
CA PRO A 190 -9.57 -12.96 40.43
C PRO A 190 -11.01 -12.46 40.25
N LYS A 191 -11.97 -13.40 40.22
CA LYS A 191 -13.40 -13.10 40.36
C LYS A 191 -13.55 -12.15 41.55
N GLY A 192 -14.05 -10.94 41.30
CA GLY A 192 -14.29 -9.96 42.36
C GLY A 192 -15.23 -10.53 43.41
N GLU A 193 -14.72 -10.66 44.63
CA GLU A 193 -15.54 -10.82 45.83
C GLU A 193 -16.16 -9.45 46.17
N THR A 194 -17.47 -9.40 46.21
CA THR A 194 -18.27 -8.30 46.76
C THR A 194 -17.95 -8.10 48.25
N PRO A 195 -17.73 -6.86 48.74
CA PRO A 195 -17.63 -6.61 50.16
C PRO A 195 -19.04 -6.49 50.76
N THR A 196 -19.47 -7.48 51.54
CA THR A 196 -20.67 -7.41 52.38
C THR A 196 -20.30 -6.80 53.72
N GLN A 197 -21.05 -5.76 54.10
CA GLN A 197 -20.97 -5.06 55.39
C GLN A 197 -21.35 -5.95 56.57
N ASP A 198 -20.70 -5.60 57.68
CA ASP A 198 -20.78 -6.08 59.05
C ASP A 198 -22.19 -6.00 59.67
N GLY A 199 -22.52 -6.97 60.54
CA GLY A 199 -23.79 -7.06 61.27
C GLY A 199 -23.91 -8.40 62.01
N GLY A 200 -23.58 -8.42 63.30
CA GLY A 200 -23.43 -9.63 64.12
C GLY A 200 -24.71 -10.25 64.66
N GLU A 201 -24.63 -11.53 65.03
CA GLU A 201 -25.02 -12.14 66.32
C GLU A 201 -24.79 -13.68 66.27
N VAL A 202 -24.36 -14.25 67.39
CA VAL A 202 -24.07 -15.68 67.68
C VAL A 202 -25.27 -16.33 68.39
N PRO A 203 -25.31 -17.67 68.68
CA PRO A 203 -24.59 -18.86 68.15
C PRO A 203 -25.55 -20.05 67.82
N VAL A 204 -25.05 -21.27 67.55
CA VAL A 204 -25.51 -22.61 68.07
C VAL A 204 -25.30 -23.80 67.07
N THR A 205 -24.42 -24.74 67.48
CA THR A 205 -24.35 -26.23 67.31
C THR A 205 -24.02 -26.97 65.97
N PHE A 206 -23.05 -27.89 66.10
CA PHE A 206 -22.47 -28.98 65.28
C PHE A 206 -23.46 -30.01 64.63
N PRO A 207 -23.02 -31.10 63.93
CA PRO A 207 -22.04 -31.24 62.82
C PRO A 207 -22.52 -32.20 61.68
N GLY A 208 -21.81 -32.21 60.53
CA GLY A 208 -21.63 -33.40 59.70
C GLY A 208 -22.42 -33.49 58.39
N SER A 209 -21.73 -33.65 57.27
CA SER A 209 -21.85 -34.83 56.39
C SER A 209 -20.99 -34.63 55.14
N ILE A 210 -20.15 -35.63 54.86
CA ILE A 210 -19.34 -35.78 53.66
C ILE A 210 -20.26 -36.20 52.52
N SER A 211 -20.17 -35.54 51.37
CA SER A 211 -20.72 -36.03 50.09
C SER A 211 -20.00 -35.40 48.90
N THR A 212 -18.99 -36.10 48.37
CA THR A 212 -18.69 -36.12 46.93
C THR A 212 -19.76 -36.99 46.26
N PRO A 213 -20.29 -36.64 45.07
CA PRO A 213 -19.61 -37.04 43.83
C PRO A 213 -19.92 -36.18 42.57
N GLY A 214 -19.11 -36.35 41.51
CA GLY A 214 -19.63 -36.30 40.14
C GLY A 214 -18.92 -35.37 39.15
N ASN A 215 -18.12 -35.97 38.27
CA ASN A 215 -17.61 -35.37 37.02
C ASN A 215 -18.74 -34.90 36.10
N ALA A 216 -18.54 -33.74 35.46
CA ALA A 216 -19.13 -33.41 34.17
C ALA A 216 -18.06 -32.76 33.26
N PRO A 217 -17.98 -33.13 31.96
CA PRO A 217 -16.93 -32.67 31.06
C PRO A 217 -17.13 -31.20 30.64
N THR A 218 -16.08 -30.41 30.75
CA THR A 218 -16.05 -28.99 30.37
C THR A 218 -15.87 -28.84 28.86
N SER A 219 -16.82 -28.19 28.19
CA SER A 219 -16.74 -27.77 26.79
C SER A 219 -15.62 -26.72 26.62
N PRO A 220 -14.85 -26.72 25.50
CA PRO A 220 -13.81 -25.72 25.28
C PRO A 220 -14.42 -24.31 25.09
N PRO A 221 -13.74 -23.25 25.58
CA PRO A 221 -14.23 -21.88 25.48
C PRO A 221 -14.13 -21.39 24.03
N GLN A 222 -15.24 -20.86 23.51
CA GLN A 222 -15.33 -20.16 22.24
C GLN A 222 -14.54 -18.84 22.32
N PRO A 223 -13.75 -18.45 21.30
CA PRO A 223 -12.94 -17.24 21.34
C PRO A 223 -13.82 -15.99 21.52
N GLU A 224 -13.45 -15.15 22.49
CA GLU A 224 -14.09 -13.87 22.77
C GLU A 224 -14.00 -12.98 21.52
N GLN A 225 -15.17 -12.63 20.97
CA GLN A 225 -15.27 -11.64 19.91
C GLN A 225 -14.74 -10.30 20.42
N ILE A 226 -13.72 -9.78 19.73
CA ILE A 226 -13.16 -8.45 19.97
C ILE A 226 -14.30 -7.44 19.87
N LYS A 227 -14.68 -6.84 21.00
CA LYS A 227 -15.68 -5.78 21.05
C LYS A 227 -15.02 -4.46 20.67
N ASN A 228 -14.95 -4.17 19.37
CA ASN A 228 -14.58 -2.84 18.89
C ASN A 228 -15.67 -1.85 19.33
N THR A 229 -15.39 -1.04 20.35
CA THR A 229 -16.36 -0.12 20.98
C THR A 229 -16.36 1.29 20.39
N HIS A 230 -15.42 1.62 19.49
CA HIS A 230 -15.29 2.96 18.90
C HIS A 230 -14.96 2.90 17.40
N PHE A 231 -15.58 3.77 16.62
CA PHE A 231 -15.37 3.91 15.18
C PHE A 231 -15.18 5.38 14.82
N TYR A 232 -14.13 5.70 14.05
CA TYR A 232 -13.84 7.05 13.57
C TYR A 232 -13.65 7.03 12.05
N MET A 233 -14.33 7.95 11.35
CA MET A 233 -14.23 8.10 9.90
C MET A 233 -14.22 9.57 9.52
N SER A 234 -13.39 9.92 8.53
CA SER A 234 -13.40 11.23 7.87
C SER A 234 -13.38 11.00 6.36
N ALA A 235 -14.23 11.72 5.63
CA ALA A 235 -14.32 11.66 4.18
C ALA A 235 -14.42 13.07 3.63
N GLN A 236 -13.74 13.34 2.51
CA GLN A 236 -13.91 14.58 1.77
C GLN A 236 -15.24 14.55 1.00
N LEU A 237 -16.03 15.60 1.12
CA LEU A 237 -17.29 15.77 0.40
C LEU A 237 -17.06 16.61 -0.85
N ASP A 238 -17.58 16.17 -1.99
CA ASP A 238 -17.64 17.00 -3.20
C ASP A 238 -18.71 18.08 -3.00
N THR A 239 -18.29 19.35 -2.95
CA THR A 239 -19.18 20.50 -2.76
C THR A 239 -20.21 20.65 -3.89
N THR A 240 -19.96 20.08 -5.07
CA THR A 240 -20.89 20.12 -6.21
C THR A 240 -21.93 19.00 -6.17
N ARG A 241 -21.69 17.92 -5.43
CA ARG A 241 -22.55 16.73 -5.34
C ARG A 241 -22.79 16.25 -3.91
N ILE A 242 -22.87 17.21 -2.98
CA ILE A 242 -22.89 16.93 -1.54
C ILE A 242 -24.02 15.97 -1.12
N ASN A 243 -25.22 16.09 -1.71
CA ASN A 243 -26.36 15.24 -1.37
C ASN A 243 -26.10 13.75 -1.70
N ARG A 244 -25.45 13.46 -2.83
CA ARG A 244 -25.13 12.09 -3.24
C ARG A 244 -24.11 11.46 -2.28
N ASP A 245 -23.08 12.22 -1.93
CA ASP A 245 -21.98 11.71 -1.12
C ASP A 245 -22.41 11.54 0.34
N VAL A 246 -23.24 12.44 0.87
CA VAL A 246 -23.87 12.28 2.19
C VAL A 246 -24.82 11.08 2.20
N GLN A 247 -25.65 10.90 1.17
CA GLN A 247 -26.56 9.75 1.10
C GLN A 247 -25.79 8.42 1.07
N ARG A 248 -24.70 8.35 0.30
CA ARG A 248 -23.83 7.18 0.26
C ARG A 248 -23.22 6.86 1.63
N LEU A 249 -22.79 7.88 2.39
CA LEU A 249 -22.27 7.69 3.75
C LEU A 249 -23.36 7.22 4.73
N VAL A 250 -24.61 7.67 4.52
CA VAL A 250 -25.74 7.21 5.32
C VAL A 250 -26.00 5.72 5.10
N GLU A 251 -26.06 5.30 3.83
CA GLU A 251 -26.39 3.92 3.45
C GLU A 251 -25.27 2.94 3.84
N GLU A 252 -24.01 3.29 3.57
CA GLU A 252 -22.87 2.35 3.69
C GLU A 252 -22.26 2.30 5.09
N VAL A 253 -22.47 3.32 5.94
CA VAL A 253 -21.76 3.42 7.23
C VAL A 253 -22.71 3.72 8.37
N ILE A 254 -23.50 4.79 8.27
CA ILE A 254 -24.34 5.25 9.39
C ILE A 254 -25.45 4.24 9.69
N SER A 255 -26.08 3.65 8.66
CA SER A 255 -27.14 2.64 8.81
C SER A 255 -26.68 1.45 9.64
N HIS A 256 -25.45 0.98 9.41
CA HIS A 256 -24.85 -0.15 10.10
C HIS A 256 -24.46 0.18 11.54
N LEU A 257 -23.99 1.40 11.82
CA LEU A 257 -23.65 1.83 13.17
C LEU A 257 -24.89 2.07 14.04
N ILE A 258 -25.98 2.61 13.46
CA ILE A 258 -27.26 2.79 14.18
C ILE A 258 -27.89 1.44 14.52
N SER A 259 -27.63 0.39 13.74
CA SER A 259 -28.16 -0.95 14.03
C SER A 259 -27.56 -1.61 15.29
N VAL A 260 -26.55 -0.99 15.91
CA VAL A 260 -25.92 -1.44 17.15
C VAL A 260 -26.57 -0.76 18.35
N ASP A 261 -27.16 -1.56 19.25
CA ASP A 261 -27.80 -1.06 20.47
C ASP A 261 -26.82 -0.25 21.35
N GLY A 262 -27.23 0.98 21.71
CA GLY A 262 -26.46 1.87 22.58
C GLY A 262 -25.40 2.74 21.87
N CYS A 263 -25.40 2.82 20.54
CA CYS A 263 -24.47 3.67 19.80
C CYS A 263 -24.79 5.17 19.98
N GLU A 264 -23.86 5.94 20.54
CA GLU A 264 -23.88 7.40 20.55
C GLU A 264 -23.05 7.94 19.39
N MET A 265 -23.62 8.83 18.58
CA MET A 265 -23.03 9.27 17.32
C MET A 265 -22.98 10.80 17.21
N HIS A 266 -21.79 11.33 16.86
CA HIS A 266 -21.58 12.74 16.56
C HIS A 266 -21.08 12.91 15.12
N ILE A 267 -21.81 13.70 14.32
CA ILE A 267 -21.41 14.07 12.96
C ILE A 267 -21.04 15.55 12.94
N SER A 268 -19.91 15.88 12.31
CA SER A 268 -19.48 17.26 12.09
C SER A 268 -19.02 17.44 10.65
N VAL A 269 -19.57 18.43 9.96
CA VAL A 269 -19.13 18.86 8.63
C VAL A 269 -18.30 20.14 8.83
N LYS A 270 -17.06 20.15 8.32
CA LYS A 270 -16.15 21.29 8.38
C LYS A 270 -16.00 21.93 7.02
#